data_AF-A0A9J6BFE5-F1
#
_entry.id   AF-A0A9J6BFE5-F1
#
_cell.length_a   1.000
_cell.length_b   1.000
_cell.length_c   1.000
_cell.angle_alpha   90.00
_cell.angle_beta   90.00
_cell.angle_gamma   90.00
#
_symmetry.space_group_name_H-M   'P 1'
#
loop_
_entity.id
_entity.type
_entity.pdbx_description
1 polymer ?
#
loop_
_entity_poly.entity_id
_entity_poly.type
_entity_poly.pdbx_seq_one_letter_code
_entity_poly.pdbx_strand_id
1 'polypeptide(L)'
;MLQQERDDDDNEDDEMHQNLQEEDDILNLIQGPLCSKMVCGPHTLQLAAKDVTKDYIEVIDQVRAVVIRSKKMMYKQVLANNRVKKLRSDVKSRWDSTYLMLSDVHRNRQGLETVAETYPVLAISDECWDFIDEYVQSFEPVHQAMLEFQRADITMSDFYLRWARMQAKIGTLENGPKNLATKLHDSKGLKITFLTSYQPYFSDKPIKSYEFLNDINTYA
;
A
#
# COMPACT_ATOMS: atom_id res chain seq x y z
N MET A 1 32.74 -62.92 -54.44
CA MET A 1 33.26 -62.91 -53.06
C MET A 1 34.23 -61.76 -53.00
N LEU A 2 34.04 -60.64 -52.29
CA LEU A 2 33.34 -60.31 -51.04
C LEU A 2 32.84 -58.85 -51.20
N GLN A 3 31.54 -58.58 -51.05
CA GLN A 3 30.84 -58.09 -49.83
C GLN A 3 31.05 -56.60 -49.51
N GLN A 4 29.91 -55.93 -49.46
CA GLN A 4 29.58 -54.54 -49.16
C GLN A 4 29.29 -54.40 -47.66
N GLU A 5 29.07 -53.16 -47.19
CA GLU A 5 28.67 -52.70 -45.83
C GLU A 5 29.87 -52.33 -44.92
N ARG A 6 29.88 -51.21 -44.18
CA ARG A 6 28.79 -50.49 -43.53
C ARG A 6 29.30 -49.08 -43.10
N ASP A 7 28.58 -48.02 -43.44
CA ASP A 7 28.73 -46.68 -42.87
C ASP A 7 27.54 -46.49 -41.90
N ASP A 8 27.75 -46.74 -40.60
CA ASP A 8 26.79 -46.48 -39.51
C ASP A 8 27.51 -45.53 -38.53
N ASP A 9 27.18 -44.24 -38.51
CA ASP A 9 26.21 -43.58 -37.61
C ASP A 9 26.85 -43.09 -36.28
N ASP A 10 27.61 -42.00 -36.38
CA ASP A 10 28.23 -41.28 -35.25
C ASP A 10 27.45 -39.99 -34.92
N ASN A 11 26.14 -40.09 -34.63
CA ASN A 11 25.27 -38.93 -34.33
C ASN A 11 24.53 -39.02 -32.98
N GLU A 12 24.92 -39.92 -32.07
CA GLU A 12 24.24 -40.05 -30.76
C GLU A 12 24.88 -39.27 -29.60
N ASP A 13 26.13 -38.79 -29.74
CA ASP A 13 26.84 -38.10 -28.64
C ASP A 13 26.52 -36.59 -28.52
N ASP A 14 26.00 -35.96 -29.57
CA ASP A 14 25.68 -34.51 -29.57
C ASP A 14 24.32 -34.19 -28.91
N GLU A 15 23.33 -35.09 -28.95
CA GLU A 15 22.01 -34.88 -28.31
C GLU A 15 22.07 -35.03 -26.78
N MET A 16 22.96 -35.87 -26.26
CA MET A 16 23.10 -36.08 -24.81
C MET A 16 23.81 -34.90 -24.13
N HIS A 17 24.75 -34.24 -24.83
CA HIS A 17 25.43 -33.04 -24.34
C HIS A 17 24.53 -31.80 -24.33
N GLN A 18 23.63 -31.65 -25.31
CA GLN A 18 22.65 -30.54 -25.32
C GLN A 18 21.65 -30.65 -24.16
N ASN A 19 21.14 -31.84 -23.84
CA ASN A 19 20.21 -32.04 -22.72
C ASN A 19 20.84 -31.71 -21.35
N LEU A 20 22.11 -32.10 -21.13
CA LEU A 20 22.82 -31.81 -19.87
C LEU A 20 23.12 -30.31 -19.70
N GLN A 21 23.40 -29.63 -20.82
CA GLN A 21 23.73 -28.20 -20.83
C GLN A 21 22.47 -27.34 -20.64
N GLU A 22 21.32 -27.77 -21.19
CA GLU A 22 20.01 -27.15 -20.94
C GLU A 22 19.52 -27.34 -19.49
N GLU A 23 19.75 -28.51 -18.88
CA GLU A 23 19.42 -28.75 -17.46
C GLU A 23 20.27 -27.88 -16.51
N ASP A 24 21.58 -27.76 -16.77
CA ASP A 24 22.47 -26.90 -16.00
C ASP A 24 22.15 -25.41 -16.19
N ASP A 25 21.73 -24.98 -17.38
CA ASP A 25 21.29 -23.60 -17.63
C ASP A 25 19.97 -23.28 -16.90
N ILE A 26 19.02 -24.21 -16.83
CA ILE A 26 17.80 -24.07 -16.03
C ILE A 26 18.13 -24.02 -14.54
N LEU A 27 19.01 -24.90 -14.05
CA LEU A 27 19.47 -24.91 -12.67
C LEU A 27 20.21 -23.63 -12.31
N ASN A 28 21.03 -23.08 -13.20
CA ASN A 28 21.73 -21.81 -13.01
C ASN A 28 20.77 -20.60 -13.07
N LEU A 29 19.71 -20.66 -13.87
CA LEU A 29 18.63 -19.66 -13.88
C LEU A 29 17.82 -19.69 -12.58
N ILE A 30 17.66 -20.86 -11.97
CA ILE A 30 17.03 -21.06 -10.65
C ILE A 30 18.00 -20.69 -9.51
N GLN A 31 19.31 -20.87 -9.69
CA GLN A 31 20.35 -20.57 -8.69
C GLN A 31 20.81 -19.11 -8.68
N GLY A 32 20.47 -18.32 -9.70
CA GLY A 32 20.51 -16.86 -9.61
C GLY A 32 19.60 -16.36 -8.47
N PRO A 33 19.82 -15.16 -7.91
CA PRO A 33 18.90 -14.62 -6.92
C PRO A 33 17.55 -14.32 -7.58
N LEU A 34 16.67 -15.32 -7.65
CA LEU A 34 15.29 -15.28 -8.18
C LEU A 34 14.47 -14.10 -7.62
N CYS A 35 14.86 -13.61 -6.44
CA CYS A 35 14.28 -12.43 -5.80
C CYS A 35 15.40 -11.61 -5.12
N SER A 36 16.22 -10.90 -5.89
CA SER A 36 17.29 -10.08 -5.29
C SER A 36 16.77 -8.86 -4.51
N LYS A 37 15.56 -8.35 -4.81
CA LYS A 37 14.93 -7.22 -4.11
C LYS A 37 13.39 -7.32 -4.14
N MET A 38 12.78 -7.80 -3.06
CA MET A 38 11.34 -7.61 -2.84
C MET A 38 11.09 -6.29 -2.12
N VAL A 39 10.20 -5.46 -2.67
CA VAL A 39 9.77 -4.22 -1.99
C VAL A 39 8.83 -4.61 -0.84
N CYS A 40 9.07 -4.05 0.35
CA CYS A 40 8.25 -4.29 1.53
C CYS A 40 6.88 -3.61 1.39
N GLY A 41 5.81 -4.40 1.28
CA GLY A 41 4.43 -3.91 1.11
C GLY A 41 4.02 -2.80 2.09
N PRO A 42 4.15 -3.00 3.42
CA PRO A 42 3.88 -1.96 4.41
C PRO A 42 4.69 -0.68 4.17
N HIS A 43 5.96 -0.80 3.80
CA HIS A 43 6.81 0.34 3.51
C HIS A 43 6.32 1.11 2.28
N THR A 44 5.95 0.40 1.22
CA THR A 44 5.37 1.00 0.01
C THR A 44 4.09 1.76 0.31
N LEU A 45 3.16 1.16 1.08
CA LEU A 45 1.93 1.84 1.50
C LEU A 45 2.22 3.09 2.32
N GLN A 46 3.20 3.03 3.23
CA GLN A 46 3.60 4.18 4.03
C GLN A 46 4.17 5.30 3.16
N LEU A 47 4.98 4.99 2.14
CA LEU A 47 5.48 5.99 1.19
C LEU A 47 4.36 6.59 0.34
N ALA A 48 3.50 5.75 -0.24
CA ALA A 48 2.38 6.18 -1.07
C ALA A 48 1.43 7.12 -0.30
N ALA A 49 1.15 6.77 0.95
CA ALA A 49 0.27 7.56 1.80
C ALA A 49 0.93 8.88 2.22
N LYS A 50 2.21 8.85 2.63
CA LYS A 50 2.98 10.08 2.91
C LYS A 50 3.01 11.03 1.74
N ASP A 51 3.13 10.51 0.52
CA ASP A 51 3.18 11.32 -0.69
C ASP A 51 1.92 12.15 -0.91
N VAL A 52 0.75 11.64 -0.51
CA VAL A 52 -0.51 12.40 -0.56
C VAL A 52 -0.63 13.30 0.67
N THR A 53 -0.25 12.82 1.85
CA THR A 53 -0.38 13.54 3.13
C THR A 53 0.48 14.81 3.21
N LYS A 54 1.63 14.85 2.52
CA LYS A 54 2.58 15.98 2.61
C LYS A 54 1.97 17.33 2.22
N ASP A 55 1.01 17.33 1.31
CA ASP A 55 0.33 18.55 0.83
C ASP A 55 -0.62 19.15 1.89
N TYR A 56 -0.93 18.39 2.94
CA TYR A 56 -1.90 18.78 3.98
C TYR A 56 -1.27 18.91 5.37
N ILE A 57 0.06 19.07 5.43
CA ILE A 57 0.79 19.09 6.70
C ILE A 57 0.32 20.21 7.63
N GLU A 58 -0.07 21.36 7.07
CA GLU A 58 -0.54 22.53 7.83
C GLU A 58 -1.86 22.24 8.55
N VAL A 59 -2.83 21.64 7.86
CA VAL A 59 -4.11 21.22 8.45
C VAL A 59 -3.87 20.16 9.54
N ILE A 60 -2.98 19.21 9.28
CA ILE A 60 -2.64 18.17 10.26
C ILE A 60 -1.95 18.80 11.49
N ASP A 61 -1.08 19.79 11.31
CA ASP A 61 -0.42 20.49 12.41
C ASP A 61 -1.42 21.28 13.28
N GLN A 62 -2.49 21.83 12.70
CA GLN A 62 -3.58 22.44 13.47
C GLN A 62 -4.27 21.41 14.38
N VAL A 63 -4.61 20.24 13.82
CA VAL A 63 -5.22 19.15 14.60
C VAL A 63 -4.25 18.63 15.67
N ARG A 64 -2.96 18.48 15.35
CA ARG A 64 -1.92 18.11 16.34
C ARG A 64 -1.87 19.10 17.50
N ALA A 65 -1.97 20.39 17.22
CA ALA A 65 -1.97 21.41 18.27
C ALA A 65 -3.15 21.22 19.24
N VAL A 66 -4.36 20.93 18.72
CA VAL A 66 -5.53 20.61 19.56
C VAL A 66 -5.30 19.33 20.37
N VAL A 67 -4.79 18.26 19.76
CA VAL A 67 -4.47 17.00 20.44
C VAL A 67 -3.43 17.18 21.55
N ILE A 68 -2.43 18.04 21.35
CA ILE A 68 -1.43 18.35 22.38
C ILE A 68 -2.07 19.15 23.52
N ARG A 69 -2.90 20.15 23.19
CA ARG A 69 -3.59 20.97 24.20
C ARG A 69 -4.55 20.15 25.04
N SER A 70 -5.33 19.26 24.43
CA SER A 70 -6.32 18.41 25.13
C SER A 70 -5.67 17.48 26.18
N LYS A 71 -4.37 17.19 26.06
CA LYS A 71 -3.61 16.39 27.03
C LYS A 71 -3.22 17.12 28.30
N LYS A 72 -3.36 18.46 28.33
CA LYS A 72 -3.08 19.24 29.55
C LYS A 72 -3.98 18.80 30.69
N MET A 73 -3.42 18.76 31.90
CA MET A 73 -4.10 18.22 33.08
C MET A 73 -5.45 18.86 33.35
N MET A 74 -5.58 20.17 33.12
CA MET A 74 -6.82 20.93 33.32
C MET A 74 -8.00 20.44 32.47
N TYR A 75 -7.77 19.77 31.33
CA TYR A 75 -8.86 19.30 30.46
C TYR A 75 -9.21 17.82 30.66
N LYS A 76 -8.39 17.05 31.40
CA LYS A 76 -8.57 15.60 31.52
C LYS A 76 -9.96 15.21 32.04
N GLN A 77 -10.42 15.89 33.10
CA GLN A 77 -11.71 15.59 33.72
C GLN A 77 -12.87 15.99 32.80
N VAL A 78 -12.78 17.17 32.17
CA VAL A 78 -13.81 17.65 31.24
C VAL A 78 -13.95 16.73 30.04
N LEU A 79 -12.83 16.30 29.45
CA LEU A 79 -12.82 15.36 28.32
C LEU A 79 -13.40 14.00 28.72
N ALA A 80 -13.04 13.48 29.89
CA ALA A 80 -13.58 12.21 30.40
C ALA A 80 -15.10 12.29 30.64
N ASN A 81 -15.58 13.39 31.22
CA ASN A 81 -17.01 13.62 31.46
C ASN A 81 -17.81 13.69 30.16
N ASN A 82 -17.19 14.17 29.08
CA ASN A 82 -17.78 14.23 27.73
C ASN A 82 -17.45 12.98 26.88
N ARG A 83 -17.09 11.86 27.52
CA ARG A 83 -16.84 10.55 26.89
C ARG A 83 -15.72 10.58 25.83
N VAL A 84 -14.86 11.58 25.85
CA VAL A 84 -13.70 11.65 24.96
C VAL A 84 -12.63 10.69 25.47
N LYS A 85 -12.34 9.65 24.66
CA LYS A 85 -11.23 8.74 24.90
C LYS A 85 -9.90 9.46 24.72
N LYS A 86 -8.86 8.93 25.36
CA LYS A 86 -7.50 9.46 25.27
C LYS A 86 -7.02 9.48 23.81
N LEU A 87 -6.76 10.68 23.28
CA LEU A 87 -6.25 10.88 21.92
C LEU A 87 -4.76 10.50 21.83
N ARG A 88 -4.38 9.73 20.80
CA ARG A 88 -2.98 9.41 20.50
C ARG A 88 -2.26 10.63 19.92
N SER A 89 -0.99 10.79 20.27
CA SER A 89 -0.10 11.70 19.52
C SER A 89 0.48 10.91 18.36
N ASP A 90 0.62 11.56 17.22
CA ASP A 90 1.31 10.96 16.11
C ASP A 90 2.84 11.12 16.23
N VAL A 91 3.53 10.38 15.39
CA VAL A 91 4.97 10.46 15.13
C VAL A 91 5.11 10.91 13.68
N LYS A 92 5.52 12.17 13.45
CA LYS A 92 5.51 12.79 12.10
C LYS A 92 6.19 11.96 11.00
N SER A 93 7.21 11.15 11.37
CA SER A 93 7.93 10.29 10.43
C SER A 93 7.18 9.00 10.06
N ARG A 94 6.06 8.66 10.70
CA ARG A 94 5.29 7.45 10.44
C ARG A 94 3.82 7.79 10.16
N TRP A 95 3.42 7.58 8.92
CA TRP A 95 2.10 8.00 8.43
C TRP A 95 0.95 7.26 9.16
N ASP A 96 1.14 5.99 9.49
CA ASP A 96 0.17 5.18 10.25
C ASP A 96 -0.20 5.86 11.59
N SER A 97 0.78 6.44 12.28
CA SER A 97 0.54 7.14 13.54
C SER A 97 -0.27 8.43 13.34
N THR A 98 -0.08 9.12 12.22
CA THR A 98 -0.88 10.29 11.84
C THR A 98 -2.31 9.88 11.53
N TYR A 99 -2.51 8.82 10.75
CA TYR A 99 -3.83 8.23 10.49
C TYR A 99 -4.55 7.88 11.80
N LEU A 100 -3.85 7.20 12.72
CA LEU A 100 -4.40 6.78 14.00
C LEU A 100 -4.80 7.96 14.91
N MET A 101 -4.03 9.05 14.90
CA MET A 101 -4.38 10.28 15.61
C MET A 101 -5.65 10.91 15.02
N LEU A 102 -5.73 11.06 13.69
CA LEU A 102 -6.90 11.66 13.02
C LEU A 102 -8.15 10.79 13.22
N SER A 103 -8.02 9.47 13.14
CA SER A 103 -9.08 8.51 13.43
C SER A 103 -9.56 8.59 14.90
N ASP A 104 -8.66 8.84 15.86
CA ASP A 104 -9.07 9.11 17.25
C ASP A 104 -9.88 10.39 17.34
N VAL A 105 -9.41 11.48 16.72
CA VAL A 105 -10.10 12.77 16.73
C VAL A 105 -11.50 12.63 16.12
N HIS A 106 -11.60 12.01 14.95
CA HIS A 106 -12.86 11.70 14.26
C HIS A 106 -13.84 10.93 15.16
N ARG A 107 -13.38 9.84 15.80
CA ARG A 107 -14.24 9.02 16.69
C ARG A 107 -14.72 9.75 17.93
N ASN A 108 -14.02 10.81 18.34
CA ASN A 108 -14.37 11.60 19.52
C ASN A 108 -14.99 12.96 19.15
N ARG A 109 -15.41 13.16 17.89
CA ARG A 109 -15.92 14.44 17.36
C ARG A 109 -16.97 15.08 18.26
N GLN A 110 -18.06 14.38 18.52
CA GLN A 110 -19.17 14.88 19.34
C GLN A 110 -18.69 15.39 20.71
N GLY A 111 -17.85 14.62 21.41
CA GLY A 111 -17.33 15.02 22.71
C GLY A 111 -16.34 16.19 22.63
N LEU A 112 -15.55 16.27 21.56
CA LEU A 112 -14.64 17.40 21.33
C LEU A 112 -15.39 18.69 21.01
N GLU A 113 -16.45 18.61 20.21
CA GLU A 113 -17.34 19.75 19.90
C GLU A 113 -18.01 20.28 21.18
N THR A 114 -18.58 19.41 22.03
CA THR A 114 -19.18 19.83 23.31
C THR A 114 -18.16 20.49 24.23
N VAL A 115 -16.93 19.98 24.29
CA VAL A 115 -15.87 20.60 25.12
C VAL A 115 -15.42 21.94 24.54
N ALA A 116 -15.40 22.08 23.21
CA ALA A 116 -15.00 23.30 22.52
C ALA A 116 -15.96 24.48 22.78
N GLU A 117 -17.25 24.22 23.02
CA GLU A 117 -18.23 25.24 23.42
C GLU A 117 -17.80 25.98 24.70
N THR A 118 -17.21 25.25 25.66
CA THR A 118 -16.70 25.83 26.92
C THR A 118 -15.24 26.26 26.81
N TYR A 119 -14.44 25.56 26.01
CA TYR A 119 -13.01 25.79 25.85
C TYR A 119 -12.65 26.00 24.37
N PRO A 120 -12.84 27.21 23.81
CA PRO A 120 -12.61 27.50 22.39
C PRO A 120 -11.20 27.19 21.90
N VAL A 121 -10.21 27.14 22.81
CA VAL A 121 -8.82 26.76 22.48
C VAL A 121 -8.66 25.29 22.04
N LEU A 122 -9.68 24.47 22.29
CA LEU A 122 -9.78 23.07 21.83
C LEU A 122 -10.68 22.94 20.59
N ALA A 123 -11.22 24.05 20.07
CA ALA A 123 -12.03 24.01 18.86
C ALA A 123 -11.21 23.60 17.64
N ILE A 124 -11.84 22.81 16.77
CA ILE A 124 -11.36 22.42 15.45
C ILE A 124 -12.31 23.08 14.45
N SER A 125 -11.78 23.73 13.42
CA SER A 125 -12.61 24.43 12.42
C SER A 125 -13.39 23.43 11.56
N ASP A 126 -14.49 23.90 10.97
CA ASP A 126 -15.31 23.06 10.09
C ASP A 126 -14.51 22.55 8.89
N GLU A 127 -13.62 23.37 8.31
CA GLU A 127 -12.76 22.94 7.19
C GLU A 127 -11.76 21.85 7.61
N CYS A 128 -11.32 21.87 8.87
CA CYS A 128 -10.48 20.82 9.44
C CYS A 128 -11.29 19.54 9.68
N TRP A 129 -12.55 19.64 10.12
CA TRP A 129 -13.44 18.48 10.25
C TRP A 129 -13.71 17.81 8.91
N ASP A 130 -14.06 18.59 7.89
CA ASP A 130 -14.27 18.07 6.54
C ASP A 130 -13.02 17.35 6.01
N PHE A 131 -11.83 17.91 6.29
CA PHE A 131 -10.56 17.24 5.99
C PHE A 131 -10.39 15.93 6.76
N ILE A 132 -10.65 15.91 8.07
CA ILE A 132 -10.52 14.70 8.90
C ILE A 132 -11.45 13.60 8.39
N ASP A 133 -12.71 13.93 8.10
CA ASP A 133 -13.71 12.98 7.60
C ASP A 133 -13.24 12.36 6.28
N GLU A 134 -12.90 13.20 5.29
CA GLU A 134 -12.42 12.74 3.99
C GLU A 134 -11.12 11.92 4.11
N TYR A 135 -10.20 12.37 4.97
CA TYR A 135 -8.92 11.69 5.18
C TYR A 135 -9.10 10.32 5.83
N VAL A 136 -9.89 10.22 6.89
CA VAL A 136 -10.13 8.94 7.57
C VAL A 136 -10.81 7.96 6.62
N GLN A 137 -11.81 8.40 5.86
CA GLN A 137 -12.50 7.57 4.89
C GLN A 137 -11.58 7.11 3.75
N SER A 138 -10.81 8.03 3.16
CA SER A 138 -9.94 7.74 2.01
C SER A 138 -8.78 6.80 2.37
N PHE A 139 -8.24 6.92 3.57
CA PHE A 139 -7.03 6.20 3.97
C PHE A 139 -7.30 4.94 4.80
N GLU A 140 -8.52 4.71 5.29
CA GLU A 140 -8.87 3.48 6.02
C GLU A 140 -8.54 2.20 5.24
N PRO A 141 -8.83 2.06 3.93
CA PRO A 141 -8.45 0.87 3.18
C PRO A 141 -6.93 0.61 3.18
N VAL A 142 -6.13 1.68 3.09
CA VAL A 142 -4.66 1.59 3.13
C VAL A 142 -4.17 1.18 4.52
N HIS A 143 -4.76 1.73 5.57
CA HIS A 143 -4.41 1.35 6.93
C HIS A 143 -4.72 -0.12 7.21
N GLN A 144 -5.89 -0.60 6.79
CA GLN A 144 -6.27 -2.01 6.95
C GLN A 144 -5.33 -2.94 6.19
N ALA A 145 -5.01 -2.64 4.94
CA ALA A 145 -4.07 -3.42 4.15
C ALA A 145 -2.67 -3.46 4.80
N MET A 146 -2.22 -2.34 5.37
CA MET A 146 -0.94 -2.29 6.09
C MET A 146 -0.92 -3.22 7.31
N LEU A 147 -1.98 -3.24 8.12
CA LEU A 147 -2.12 -4.16 9.26
C LEU A 147 -2.15 -5.62 8.81
N GLU A 148 -2.81 -5.90 7.69
CA GLU A 148 -2.86 -7.22 7.09
C GLU A 148 -1.49 -7.69 6.58
N PHE A 149 -0.70 -6.80 5.97
CA PHE A 149 0.65 -7.08 5.46
C PHE A 149 1.70 -7.25 6.56
N GLN A 150 1.44 -6.73 7.76
CA GLN A 150 2.32 -6.92 8.92
C GLN A 150 2.16 -8.29 9.59
N ARG A 151 1.21 -9.12 9.14
CA ARG A 151 1.05 -10.48 9.66
C ARG A 151 2.18 -11.38 9.17
N ALA A 152 2.71 -12.22 10.06
CA ALA A 152 3.87 -13.05 9.79
C ALA A 152 3.63 -14.19 8.78
N ASP A 153 2.37 -14.53 8.51
CA ASP A 153 1.92 -15.67 7.72
C ASP A 153 1.47 -15.32 6.30
N ILE A 154 1.78 -14.12 5.82
CA ILE A 154 1.29 -13.67 4.50
C ILE A 154 2.05 -14.33 3.34
N THR A 155 1.32 -15.01 2.46
CA THR A 155 1.86 -15.53 1.19
C THR A 155 1.85 -14.45 0.10
N MET A 156 2.58 -14.65 -1.00
CA MET A 156 2.60 -13.70 -2.11
C MET A 156 1.22 -13.56 -2.79
N SER A 157 0.47 -14.66 -2.89
CA SER A 157 -0.92 -14.65 -3.40
C SER A 157 -1.85 -13.89 -2.47
N ASP A 158 -1.72 -14.06 -1.14
CA ASP A 158 -2.46 -13.25 -0.16
C ASP A 158 -2.14 -11.76 -0.28
N PHE A 159 -0.87 -11.43 -0.47
CA PHE A 159 -0.43 -10.06 -0.67
C PHE A 159 -1.12 -9.43 -1.89
N TYR A 160 -1.06 -10.09 -3.04
CA TYR A 160 -1.68 -9.57 -4.27
C TYR A 160 -3.20 -9.40 -4.12
N LEU A 161 -3.87 -10.40 -3.55
CA LEU A 161 -5.32 -10.36 -3.32
C LEU A 161 -5.73 -9.20 -2.40
N ARG A 162 -5.02 -9.01 -1.29
CA ARG A 162 -5.28 -7.93 -0.33
C ARG A 162 -4.97 -6.56 -0.93
N TRP A 163 -3.91 -6.45 -1.73
CA TRP A 163 -3.60 -5.22 -2.46
C TRP A 163 -4.69 -4.86 -3.47
N ALA A 164 -5.13 -5.82 -4.29
CA ALA A 164 -6.20 -5.60 -5.27
C ALA A 164 -7.51 -5.19 -4.59
N ARG A 165 -7.87 -5.83 -3.47
CA ARG A 165 -9.04 -5.46 -2.66
C ARG A 165 -8.95 -4.04 -2.11
N MET A 166 -7.79 -3.65 -1.60
CA MET A 166 -7.55 -2.28 -1.14
C MET A 166 -7.74 -1.27 -2.28
N GLN A 167 -7.17 -1.55 -3.46
CA GLN A 167 -7.32 -0.68 -4.63
C GLN A 167 -8.77 -0.55 -5.08
N ALA A 168 -9.48 -1.67 -5.17
CA ALA A 168 -10.91 -1.67 -5.49
C ALA A 168 -11.71 -0.84 -4.49
N LYS A 169 -11.45 -1.00 -3.17
CA LYS A 169 -12.10 -0.18 -2.13
C LYS A 169 -11.85 1.30 -2.36
N ILE A 170 -10.61 1.73 -2.58
CA ILE A 170 -10.27 3.13 -2.83
C ILE A 170 -10.99 3.65 -4.08
N GLY A 171 -11.01 2.86 -5.16
CA GLY A 171 -11.68 3.23 -6.41
C GLY A 171 -13.21 3.35 -6.30
N THR A 172 -13.83 2.70 -5.31
CA THR A 172 -15.27 2.85 -5.04
C THR A 172 -15.63 4.03 -4.13
N LEU A 173 -14.64 4.69 -3.51
CA LEU A 173 -14.93 5.81 -2.61
C LEU A 173 -15.39 7.03 -3.40
N GLU A 174 -16.45 7.67 -2.92
CA GLU A 174 -16.84 8.99 -3.40
C GLU A 174 -15.73 10.00 -3.10
N ASN A 175 -15.46 10.86 -4.07
CA ASN A 175 -14.47 11.91 -3.89
C ASN A 175 -15.04 13.01 -3.02
N GLY A 176 -14.37 13.28 -1.90
CA GLY A 176 -14.58 14.50 -1.13
C GLY A 176 -13.99 15.72 -1.83
N PRO A 177 -14.15 16.92 -1.25
CA PRO A 177 -13.72 18.18 -1.86
C PRO A 177 -12.23 18.23 -2.20
N LYS A 178 -11.38 17.47 -1.49
CA LYS A 178 -9.93 17.44 -1.71
C LYS A 178 -9.47 16.27 -2.59
N ASN A 179 -10.40 15.44 -3.07
CA ASN A 179 -10.17 14.28 -3.92
C ASN A 179 -9.08 13.34 -3.38
N LEU A 180 -9.03 13.12 -2.06
CA LEU A 180 -7.96 12.35 -1.42
C LEU A 180 -7.93 10.89 -1.91
N ALA A 181 -9.10 10.26 -2.09
CA ALA A 181 -9.19 8.90 -2.62
C ALA A 181 -8.58 8.79 -4.03
N THR A 182 -8.90 9.72 -4.94
CA THR A 182 -8.31 9.75 -6.29
C THR A 182 -6.80 9.98 -6.24
N LYS A 183 -6.32 10.96 -5.45
CA LYS A 183 -4.87 11.22 -5.29
C LYS A 183 -4.13 9.99 -4.74
N LEU A 184 -4.77 9.24 -3.85
CA LEU A 184 -4.24 8.01 -3.30
C LEU A 184 -4.20 6.91 -4.35
N HIS A 185 -5.29 6.68 -5.08
CA HIS A 185 -5.35 5.73 -6.18
C HIS A 185 -4.28 6.00 -7.26
N ASP A 186 -4.05 7.27 -7.59
CA ASP A 186 -3.06 7.68 -8.58
C ASP A 186 -1.61 7.71 -8.07
N SER A 187 -1.41 7.57 -6.76
CA SER A 187 -0.09 7.58 -6.14
C SER A 187 0.79 6.49 -6.74
N LYS A 188 2.02 6.85 -7.12
CA LYS A 188 2.96 5.95 -7.79
C LYS A 188 3.27 4.70 -6.96
N GLY A 189 3.27 4.82 -5.63
CA GLY A 189 3.51 3.68 -4.74
C GLY A 189 2.34 2.68 -4.70
N LEU A 190 1.15 3.08 -5.12
CA LEU A 190 -0.03 2.22 -5.14
C LEU A 190 -0.19 1.46 -6.48
N LYS A 191 0.45 1.92 -7.54
CA LYS A 191 0.46 1.25 -8.85
C LYS A 191 1.39 0.01 -8.79
N ILE A 192 0.84 -1.17 -9.11
CA ILE A 192 1.52 -2.48 -9.10
C ILE A 192 2.62 -2.60 -10.17
N THR A 193 2.85 -1.59 -11.01
CA THR A 193 3.87 -1.61 -12.09
C THR A 193 5.27 -2.06 -11.65
N PHE A 194 5.58 -2.01 -10.35
CA PHE A 194 6.80 -2.53 -9.74
C PHE A 194 6.90 -4.07 -9.62
N LEU A 195 5.78 -4.81 -9.53
CA LEU A 195 5.81 -6.29 -9.44
C LEU A 195 5.79 -6.97 -10.81
N THR A 196 5.48 -6.21 -11.87
CA THR A 196 5.47 -6.68 -13.25
C THR A 196 6.67 -6.21 -14.06
N SER A 197 7.63 -5.50 -13.45
CA SER A 197 8.90 -5.18 -14.12
C SER A 197 9.82 -6.40 -14.12
N TYR A 198 9.34 -7.48 -14.72
CA TYR A 198 10.20 -8.49 -15.30
C TYR A 198 10.76 -7.84 -16.57
N GLN A 199 12.01 -7.39 -16.54
CA GLN A 199 12.77 -7.23 -17.78
C GLN A 199 13.27 -8.63 -18.12
N PRO A 200 12.66 -9.35 -19.08
CA PRO A 200 13.29 -10.57 -19.56
C PRO A 200 14.64 -10.16 -20.16
N TYR A 201 15.72 -10.78 -19.68
CA TYR A 201 17.05 -10.71 -20.28
C TYR A 201 17.11 -11.37 -21.68
N PHE A 202 15.97 -11.50 -22.37
CA PHE A 202 15.86 -12.13 -23.66
C PHE A 202 15.02 -11.28 -24.62
N SER A 203 15.70 -10.88 -25.71
CA SER A 203 15.16 -10.41 -26.99
C SER A 203 14.82 -8.91 -27.14
N ASP A 204 15.54 -8.27 -28.07
CA ASP A 204 15.38 -6.91 -28.61
C ASP A 204 14.04 -6.66 -29.35
N LYS A 205 12.90 -7.05 -28.78
CA LYS A 205 11.58 -6.68 -29.31
C LYS A 205 10.66 -6.15 -28.21
N PRO A 206 10.08 -4.96 -28.39
CA PRO A 206 9.20 -4.37 -27.39
C PRO A 206 7.91 -5.18 -27.26
N ILE A 207 7.71 -5.81 -26.11
CA ILE A 207 6.44 -6.42 -25.72
C ILE A 207 5.48 -5.27 -25.38
N LYS A 208 4.36 -5.17 -26.11
CA LYS A 208 3.29 -4.21 -25.82
C LYS A 208 2.70 -4.52 -24.45
N SER A 209 2.61 -3.49 -23.60
CA SER A 209 1.98 -3.55 -22.28
C SER A 209 0.52 -4.00 -22.41
N TYR A 210 0.18 -5.14 -21.82
CA TYR A 210 -1.19 -5.65 -21.78
C TYR A 210 -2.04 -4.91 -20.74
N GLU A 211 -3.21 -4.45 -21.17
CA GLU A 211 -4.31 -3.92 -20.37
C GLU A 211 -4.98 -5.08 -19.61
N PHE A 212 -4.55 -5.38 -18.39
CA PHE A 212 -5.13 -6.47 -17.57
C PHE A 212 -6.13 -5.98 -16.49
N LEU A 213 -6.51 -4.70 -16.51
CA LEU A 213 -7.39 -4.12 -15.48
C LEU A 213 -8.82 -3.81 -15.95
N ASN A 214 -9.17 -4.09 -17.21
CA ASN A 214 -10.52 -3.84 -17.72
C ASN A 214 -11.49 -5.04 -17.59
N ASP A 215 -10.99 -6.25 -17.31
CA ASP A 215 -11.82 -7.48 -17.36
C ASP A 215 -12.39 -7.94 -16.02
N ILE A 216 -12.17 -7.22 -14.91
CA ILE A 216 -12.72 -7.60 -13.60
C ILE A 216 -14.19 -7.13 -13.42
N ASN A 217 -14.69 -6.23 -14.27
CA ASN A 217 -16.05 -5.69 -14.17
C ASN A 217 -17.13 -6.46 -14.96
N THR A 218 -16.81 -7.59 -15.59
CA THR A 218 -17.78 -8.31 -16.44
C THR A 218 -18.40 -9.56 -15.78
N TYR A 219 -18.12 -9.78 -14.49
CA TYR A 219 -18.77 -10.84 -13.70
C TYR A 219 -19.32 -10.27 -12.39
N ALA A 220 -20.43 -9.52 -12.51
CA ALA A 220 -21.36 -9.19 -11.43
C ALA A 220 -22.79 -9.51 -11.89
#